data_AF-A0A971Z157-F1
#
_entry.id   AF-A0A971Z157-F1
#
_cell.length_a   1.000
_cell.length_b   1.000
_cell.length_c   1.000
_cell.angle_alpha   90.00
_cell.angle_beta   90.00
_cell.angle_gamma   90.00
#
_symmetry.space_group_name_H-M   'P 1'
#
loop_
_entity.id
_entity.type
_entity.pdbx_description
1 polymer ?
#
loop_
_entity_poly.entity_id
_entity_poly.type
_entity_poly.pdbx_seq_one_letter_code
_entity_poly.pdbx_strand_id
1 'polypeptide(L)' 'EHVEKAGHPAHAGYPMTYDAAKQLNAAASQQDNHEFAAHWAGMGAPLARELPAAELVTELARELAAR' A
#
# COMPACT_ATOMS: atom_id res chain seq x y z
N GLU A 1 -12.11 0.05 14.78
CA GLU A 1 -13.09 -0.11 15.88
C GLU A 1 -12.86 -1.36 16.75
N HIS A 2 -12.48 -2.51 16.20
CA HIS A 2 -12.31 -3.75 16.98
C HIS A 2 -10.98 -3.84 17.78
N VAL A 3 -9.86 -3.49 17.15
CA VAL A 3 -8.49 -3.57 17.70
C VAL A 3 -8.23 -2.51 18.79
N GLU A 4 -8.87 -1.35 18.68
CA GLU A 4 -8.71 -0.18 19.56
C GLU A 4 -9.72 -0.14 20.74
N LYS A 5 -10.54 -1.19 20.89
CA LYS A 5 -11.58 -1.23 21.93
C LYS A 5 -10.96 -1.47 23.32
N ALA A 6 -11.45 -0.76 24.33
CA ALA A 6 -11.04 -0.97 25.71
C ALA A 6 -11.19 -2.44 26.15
N GLY A 7 -10.14 -3.00 26.75
CA GLY A 7 -10.10 -4.40 27.20
C GLY A 7 -9.80 -5.43 26.10
N HIS A 8 -9.52 -5.01 24.86
CA HIS A 8 -9.05 -5.92 23.82
C HIS A 8 -7.66 -6.49 24.18
N PRO A 9 -7.39 -7.79 23.96
CA PRO A 9 -6.06 -8.36 24.18
C PRO A 9 -5.00 -7.67 23.31
N ALA A 10 -3.74 -7.70 23.73
CA ALA A 10 -2.66 -7.18 22.91
C ALA A 10 -2.60 -7.92 21.57
N HIS A 11 -2.47 -7.18 20.47
CA HIS A 11 -2.25 -7.77 19.15
C HIS A 11 -0.84 -8.31 19.04
N ALA A 12 -0.63 -9.25 18.12
CA ALA A 12 0.72 -9.71 17.81
C ALA A 12 1.59 -8.54 17.33
N GLY A 13 2.88 -8.57 17.66
CA GLY A 13 3.82 -7.56 17.21
C GLY A 13 4.07 -7.64 15.70
N TYR A 14 4.78 -6.64 15.17
CA TYR A 14 5.35 -6.74 13.83
C TYR A 14 6.46 -7.80 13.80
N PRO A 15 6.56 -8.63 12.73
CA PRO A 15 5.73 -8.68 11.52
C PRO A 15 4.54 -9.66 11.54
N MET A 16 4.20 -10.27 12.69
CA MET A 16 3.19 -11.35 12.77
C MET A 16 1.81 -10.90 12.30
N THR A 17 1.40 -9.66 12.60
CA THR A 17 0.14 -9.08 12.10
C THR A 17 0.13 -8.93 10.59
N TYR A 18 1.28 -8.61 9.99
CA TYR A 18 1.40 -8.48 8.53
C TYR A 18 1.40 -9.84 7.84
N ASP A 19 1.98 -10.87 8.47
CA ASP A 19 1.90 -12.25 7.99
C ASP A 19 0.45 -12.74 7.94
N ALA A 20 -0.30 -12.58 9.04
CA ALA A 20 -1.72 -12.94 9.09
C ALA A 20 -2.54 -12.21 8.01
N ALA A 21 -2.30 -10.90 7.82
CA ALA A 21 -2.97 -10.12 6.78
C ALA A 21 -2.63 -10.61 5.36
N LYS A 22 -1.39 -11.02 5.10
CA LYS A 22 -0.99 -11.60 3.80
C LYS A 22 -1.71 -12.92 3.52
N GLN A 23 -1.83 -13.79 4.52
CA GLN A 23 -2.55 -15.06 4.36
C GLN A 23 -4.04 -14.80 4.04
N LEU A 24 -4.66 -13.84 4.71
CA LEU A 24 -6.03 -13.42 4.41
C LEU A 24 -6.18 -12.88 2.99
N ASN A 25 -5.29 -11.98 2.57
CA ASN A 25 -5.28 -11.46 1.20
C ASN A 25 -5.13 -12.57 0.16
N ALA A 26 -4.26 -13.56 0.40
CA ALA A 26 -4.07 -14.68 -0.51
C ALA A 26 -5.32 -15.56 -0.66
N ALA A 27 -6.09 -15.75 0.43
CA ALA A 27 -7.36 -16.49 0.39
C ALA A 27 -8.49 -15.68 -0.29
N ALA A 28 -8.52 -14.36 -0.09
CA ALA A 28 -9.51 -13.47 -0.71
C ALA A 28 -9.27 -13.29 -2.21
N SER A 29 -8.02 -13.14 -2.65
CA SER A 29 -7.69 -12.92 -4.07
C SER A 29 -8.03 -14.12 -4.96
N GLN A 30 -8.03 -15.34 -4.40
CA GLN A 30 -8.50 -16.54 -5.11
C GLN A 30 -10.00 -16.48 -5.43
N GLN A 31 -10.74 -15.58 -4.80
CA GLN A 31 -12.16 -15.32 -4.99
C GLN A 31 -12.41 -13.96 -5.67
N ASP A 32 -11.40 -13.41 -6.35
CA ASP A 32 -11.45 -12.07 -6.99
C ASP A 32 -11.77 -10.92 -6.02
N ASN A 33 -11.53 -11.14 -4.71
CA ASN A 33 -11.68 -10.11 -3.68
C ASN A 33 -10.32 -9.51 -3.32
N HIS A 34 -10.15 -8.22 -3.59
CA HIS A 34 -8.92 -7.46 -3.35
C HIS A 34 -8.98 -6.49 -2.16
N GLU A 35 -10.03 -6.53 -1.33
CA GLU A 35 -10.24 -5.60 -0.21
C GLU A 35 -9.17 -5.71 0.89
N PHE A 36 -8.42 -6.80 0.93
CA PHE A 36 -7.37 -7.07 1.93
C PHE A 36 -5.95 -6.79 1.41
N ALA A 37 -5.81 -6.30 0.18
CA ALA A 37 -4.51 -5.97 -0.39
C ALA A 37 -3.93 -4.68 0.22
N ALA A 38 -2.61 -4.67 0.44
CA ALA A 38 -1.91 -3.50 0.95
C ALA A 38 -1.57 -2.52 -0.19
N HIS A 39 -2.50 -1.62 -0.52
CA HIS A 39 -2.32 -0.57 -1.54
C HIS A 39 -1.64 0.68 -0.96
N TRP A 40 -0.35 0.57 -0.62
CA TRP A 40 0.40 1.68 -0.06
C TRP A 40 0.52 2.84 -1.05
N ALA A 41 0.17 4.04 -0.60
CA ALA A 41 0.24 5.26 -1.37
C ALA A 41 0.52 6.46 -0.45
N GLY A 42 1.49 7.31 -0.82
CA GLY A 42 1.75 8.56 -0.11
C GLY A 42 0.72 9.64 -0.46
N MET A 43 0.76 10.79 0.22
CA MET A 43 -0.18 11.90 -0.03
C MET A 43 -0.15 12.45 -1.47
N GLY A 44 0.96 12.26 -2.19
CA GLY A 44 1.12 12.66 -3.59
C GLY A 44 0.54 11.69 -4.62
N ALA A 45 -0.16 10.62 -4.20
CA ALA A 45 -0.71 9.61 -5.11
C ALA A 45 -1.61 10.15 -6.24
N PRO A 46 -2.42 11.22 -6.05
CA PRO A 46 -3.17 11.81 -7.17
C PRO A 46 -2.31 12.39 -8.30
N LEU A 47 -1.00 12.57 -8.09
CA LEU A 47 -0.04 13.05 -9.10
C LEU A 47 0.73 11.91 -9.78
N ALA A 48 0.40 10.64 -9.49
CA ALA A 48 1.07 9.50 -10.08
C ALA A 48 0.88 9.48 -11.60
N ARG A 49 1.94 9.07 -12.31
CA ARG A 49 1.96 8.92 -13.77
C ARG A 49 2.34 7.49 -14.11
N GLU A 50 1.61 6.89 -15.03
CA GLU A 50 1.92 5.58 -15.57
C GLU A 50 2.88 5.74 -16.75
N LEU A 51 4.19 5.61 -16.49
CA LEU A 51 5.25 5.74 -17.47
C LEU A 51 6.37 4.73 -17.17
N PRO A 52 7.13 4.27 -18.19
CA PRO A 52 8.37 3.55 -17.97
C PRO A 52 9.30 4.37 -17.06
N ALA A 53 10.00 3.70 -16.15
CA ALA A 53 10.82 4.36 -15.13
C ALA A 53 11.84 5.35 -15.73
N ALA A 54 12.48 5.00 -16.85
CA ALA A 54 13.44 5.87 -17.53
C ALA A 54 12.81 7.14 -18.11
N GLU A 55 11.61 7.03 -18.67
CA GLU A 55 10.85 8.17 -19.21
C GLU A 55 10.36 9.07 -18.07
N LEU A 56 9.83 8.48 -16.99
CA LEU A 56 9.39 9.23 -15.81
C LEU A 56 10.54 10.07 -15.22
N VAL A 57 11.72 9.49 -15.05
CA VAL A 57 12.89 10.20 -14.50
C VAL A 57 13.35 11.31 -15.44
N THR A 58 13.37 11.05 -16.76
CA THR A 58 13.72 12.06 -17.77
C THR A 58 12.75 13.23 -17.73
N GLU A 59 11.45 12.95 -17.62
CA GLU A 59 10.41 13.96 -17.54
C GLU A 59 10.52 14.80 -16.26
N LEU A 60 10.75 14.17 -15.11
CA LEU A 60 10.99 14.87 -13.85
C LEU A 60 12.22 15.79 -13.93
N ALA A 61 13.31 15.34 -14.57
CA ALA A 61 14.50 16.17 -14.77
C ALA A 61 14.22 17.37 -15.68
N ARG A 62 13.45 17.17 -16.75
CA ARG A 62 12.99 18.24 -17.64
C ARG A 62 12.12 19.25 -16.90
N GLU A 63 11.15 18.79 -16.11
CA GLU A 63 10.28 19.63 -15.27
C GLU A 63 11.07 20.41 -14.22
N LEU A 64 12.14 19.82 -13.66
CA LEU A 64 13.03 20.49 -12.71
C LEU A 64 13.85 21.60 -13.39
N ALA A 65 14.38 21.37 -14.60
CA ALA A 65 15.20 22.33 -15.34
C ALA A 65 14.39 23.50 -15.93
N ALA A 66 13.08 23.32 -16.13
CA ALA A 66 12.17 24.36 -16.60
C ALA A 66 11.61 25.27 -15.49
N ARG A 67 12.01 25.03 -14.23
CA ARG A 67 11.70 25.89 -13.08
C ARG A 67 12.75 26.98 -12.94
#